data_AF-A0A6J7ZR24-F1
#
_entry.id   AF-A0A6J7ZR24-F1
#
_cell.length_a   1.000
_cell.length_b   1.000
_cell.length_c   1.000
_cell.angle_alpha   90.00
_cell.angle_beta   90.00
_cell.angle_gamma   90.00
#
_symmetry.space_group_name_H-M   'P 1'
#
loop_
_entity.id
_entity.type
_entity.pdbx_description
1 polymer ?
#
loop_
_entity_poly.entity_id
_entity_poly.type
_entity_poly.pdbx_seq_one_letter_code
_entity_poly.pdbx_strand_id
1 'polypeptide(L)'
;MPSFPEFILPHHDNDFTTVLNQSENEVYLGLQFNHASALELERETIHQGQTKLWHKVRQHRLTSSIFKDVCRKADFEKLAERLLNKKNFQTAAMKFGIEHESAAAKLYSDITCNNVYLLMALSEIEPVYRELTKDMAPLGVIPTKDLKVV
;
A
#
# COMPACT_ATOMS: atom_id res chain seq x y z
N MET A 1 -32.39 -8.94 13.53
CA MET A 1 -31.00 -8.52 13.20
C MET A 1 -30.50 -7.70 14.37
N PRO A 2 -29.39 -8.07 15.03
CA PRO A 2 -28.82 -7.21 16.08
C PRO A 2 -28.37 -5.90 15.43
N SER A 3 -28.81 -4.77 15.97
CA SER A 3 -28.37 -3.45 15.52
C SER A 3 -26.92 -3.25 15.92
N PHE A 4 -26.05 -2.92 14.97
CA PHE A 4 -24.69 -2.52 15.29
C PHE A 4 -24.72 -1.29 16.20
N PRO A 5 -23.87 -1.23 17.24
CA PRO A 5 -23.79 -0.05 18.09
C PRO A 5 -23.39 1.14 17.23
N GLU A 6 -24.04 2.28 17.47
CA GLU A 6 -23.74 3.52 16.79
C GLU A 6 -22.34 3.98 17.17
N PHE A 7 -21.41 3.92 16.21
CA PHE A 7 -20.04 4.36 16.40
C PHE A 7 -19.95 5.86 16.17
N ILE A 8 -20.13 6.64 17.24
CA ILE A 8 -19.96 8.08 17.19
C ILE A 8 -18.46 8.39 17.09
N LEU A 9 -18.03 8.78 15.88
CA LEU A 9 -16.68 9.27 15.67
C LEU A 9 -16.50 10.60 16.43
N PRO A 10 -15.38 10.81 17.14
CA PRO A 10 -15.10 12.09 17.79
C PRO A 10 -15.04 13.22 16.76
N HIS A 11 -15.66 14.35 17.08
CA HIS A 11 -15.54 15.58 16.29
C HIS A 11 -14.07 15.99 16.24
N HIS A 12 -13.55 16.21 15.04
CA HIS A 12 -12.15 16.57 14.83
C HIS A 12 -12.11 17.97 14.24
N ASP A 13 -11.75 18.97 15.04
CA ASP A 13 -11.79 20.40 14.70
C ASP A 13 -10.75 20.83 13.64
N ASN A 14 -9.98 19.91 13.06
CA ASN A 14 -8.93 20.24 12.10
C ASN A 14 -9.48 20.21 10.66
N ASP A 15 -10.18 21.27 10.28
CA ASP A 15 -10.49 21.56 8.88
C ASP A 15 -9.27 22.22 8.23
N PHE A 16 -8.32 21.39 7.77
CA PHE A 16 -7.21 21.87 6.96
C PHE A 16 -7.66 22.08 5.52
N THR A 17 -7.84 23.33 5.11
CA THR A 17 -8.11 23.72 3.72
C THR A 17 -6.86 24.34 3.12
N THR A 18 -6.37 23.79 2.01
CA THR A 18 -5.27 24.36 1.23
C THR A 18 -5.65 24.42 -0.24
N VAL A 19 -5.17 25.46 -0.93
CA VAL A 19 -5.32 25.60 -2.39
C VAL A 19 -3.97 25.24 -2.99
N LEU A 20 -3.93 24.11 -3.71
CA LEU A 20 -2.72 23.65 -4.39
C LEU A 20 -2.42 24.55 -5.59
N ASN A 21 -1.15 24.92 -5.77
CA ASN A 21 -0.70 25.51 -7.02
C ASN A 21 -0.66 24.46 -8.15
N GLN A 22 -0.44 24.90 -9.39
CA GLN A 22 -0.47 24.01 -10.56
C GLN A 22 0.46 22.78 -10.42
N SER A 23 1.70 23.00 -9.98
CA SER A 23 2.69 21.92 -9.82
C SER A 23 2.31 20.95 -8.69
N GLU A 24 1.82 21.46 -7.57
CA GLU A 24 1.34 20.63 -6.46
C GLU A 24 0.12 19.80 -6.85
N ASN A 25 -0.79 20.38 -7.64
CA ASN A 25 -1.97 19.68 -8.14
C ASN A 25 -1.58 18.55 -9.12
N GLU A 26 -0.62 18.79 -10.02
CA GLU A 26 -0.09 17.75 -10.92
C GLU A 26 0.51 16.58 -10.15
N VAL A 27 1.29 16.87 -9.10
CA VAL A 27 1.84 15.84 -8.20
C VAL A 27 0.72 15.08 -7.50
N TYR A 28 -0.29 15.78 -6.96
CA TYR A 28 -1.42 15.15 -6.29
C TYR A 28 -2.21 14.23 -7.22
N LEU A 29 -2.51 14.67 -8.44
CA LEU A 29 -3.20 13.86 -9.46
C LEU A 29 -2.36 12.63 -9.84
N GLY A 30 -1.04 12.78 -9.96
CA GLY A 30 -0.13 11.67 -10.21
C GLY A 30 -0.06 10.63 -9.08
N LEU A 31 -0.55 10.95 -7.88
CA LEU A 31 -0.62 10.03 -6.74
C LEU A 31 -1.96 9.29 -6.65
N GLN A 32 -2.94 9.60 -7.50
CA GLN A 32 -4.22 8.90 -7.50
C GLN A 32 -4.10 7.51 -8.10
N PHE A 33 -4.81 6.55 -7.52
CA PHE A 33 -4.86 5.17 -8.00
C PHE A 33 -6.31 4.77 -8.17
N ASN A 34 -6.59 4.11 -9.30
CA ASN A 34 -7.81 3.31 -9.43
C ASN A 34 -7.57 1.91 -8.84
N HIS A 35 -8.66 1.17 -8.63
CA HIS A 35 -8.60 -0.16 -8.03
C HIS A 35 -7.73 -1.15 -8.82
N ALA A 36 -7.78 -1.11 -10.16
CA ALA A 36 -6.99 -2.01 -11.00
C ALA A 36 -5.49 -1.74 -10.87
N SER A 37 -5.08 -0.47 -10.90
CA SER A 37 -3.69 -0.06 -10.69
C SER A 37 -3.20 -0.37 -9.27
N ALA A 38 -4.09 -0.35 -8.27
CA ALA A 38 -3.73 -0.74 -6.91
C ALA A 38 -3.42 -2.25 -6.80
N LEU A 39 -4.20 -3.10 -7.47
CA LEU A 39 -3.95 -4.55 -7.53
C LEU A 39 -2.66 -4.88 -8.28
N GLU A 40 -2.39 -4.20 -9.39
CA GLU A 40 -1.13 -4.36 -10.13
C GLU A 40 0.06 -3.96 -9.26
N LEU A 41 -0.04 -2.82 -8.58
CA LEU A 41 1.00 -2.36 -7.66
C LEU A 41 1.24 -3.34 -6.51
N GLU A 42 0.19 -3.93 -5.94
CA GLU A 42 0.29 -4.97 -4.92
C GLU A 42 1.07 -6.19 -5.42
N ARG A 43 0.77 -6.67 -6.63
CA ARG A 43 1.50 -7.79 -7.25
C ARG A 43 2.97 -7.46 -7.47
N GLU A 44 3.28 -6.30 -8.03
CA GLU A 44 4.65 -5.88 -8.32
C GLU A 44 5.48 -5.61 -7.05
N THR A 45 4.80 -5.32 -5.94
CA THR A 45 5.44 -4.98 -4.66
C THR A 45 5.24 -6.03 -3.57
N ILE A 46 4.89 -7.27 -3.94
CA ILE A 46 4.69 -8.38 -3.00
C ILE A 46 5.94 -8.67 -2.15
N HIS A 47 7.14 -8.48 -2.70
CA HIS A 47 8.42 -8.61 -1.99
C HIS A 47 8.84 -7.34 -1.23
N GLN A 48 7.93 -6.37 -1.14
CA GLN A 48 8.00 -5.16 -0.32
C GLN A 48 9.37 -4.45 -0.41
N GLY A 49 10.12 -4.43 0.70
CA GLY A 49 11.39 -3.71 0.85
C GLY A 49 12.50 -4.16 -0.10
N GLN A 50 12.36 -5.28 -0.79
CA GLN A 50 13.30 -5.75 -1.81
C GLN A 50 13.05 -5.09 -3.18
N THR A 51 11.85 -4.55 -3.41
CA THR A 51 11.47 -3.92 -4.68
C THR A 51 11.69 -2.41 -4.60
N LYS A 52 12.42 -1.83 -5.56
CA LYS A 52 12.60 -0.36 -5.66
C LYS A 52 11.27 0.39 -5.81
N LEU A 53 10.32 -0.21 -6.53
CA LEU A 53 8.98 0.34 -6.73
C LEU A 53 8.25 0.56 -5.41
N TRP A 54 8.33 -0.38 -4.45
CA TRP A 54 7.72 -0.26 -3.13
C TRP A 54 8.21 0.99 -2.39
N HIS A 55 9.52 1.26 -2.44
CA HIS A 55 10.09 2.48 -1.83
C HIS A 55 9.59 3.74 -2.55
N LYS A 56 9.57 3.73 -3.89
CA LYS A 56 9.14 4.87 -4.70
C LYS A 56 7.68 5.25 -4.43
N VAL A 57 6.77 4.28 -4.44
CA VAL A 57 5.33 4.56 -4.24
C VAL A 57 5.00 5.01 -2.82
N ARG A 58 5.80 4.60 -1.83
CA ARG A 58 5.59 4.96 -0.41
C ARG A 58 6.25 6.28 -0.02
N GLN A 59 7.15 6.82 -0.83
CA GLN A 59 7.88 8.07 -0.53
C GLN A 59 6.94 9.26 -0.31
N HIS A 60 5.86 9.34 -1.07
CA HIS A 60 4.89 10.45 -1.03
C HIS A 60 3.54 10.05 -0.41
N ARG A 61 3.48 8.93 0.31
CA ARG A 61 2.22 8.41 0.88
C ARG A 61 2.28 8.33 2.40
N LEU A 62 1.17 8.65 3.02
CA LEU A 62 0.97 8.31 4.43
C LEU A 62 0.69 6.81 4.55
N THR A 63 1.40 6.15 5.46
CA THR A 63 1.29 4.70 5.67
C THR A 63 0.71 4.41 7.05
N SER A 64 0.16 3.21 7.25
CA SER A 64 -0.46 2.81 8.52
C SER A 64 0.48 3.01 9.73
N SER A 65 1.77 2.77 9.57
CA SER A 65 2.75 2.90 10.67
C SER A 65 2.98 4.34 11.14
N ILE A 66 2.62 5.35 10.33
CA ILE A 66 2.75 6.77 10.70
C ILE A 66 1.42 7.39 11.12
N PHE A 67 0.30 6.68 10.96
CA PHE A 67 -1.04 7.20 11.25
C PHE A 67 -1.15 7.77 12.67
N LYS A 68 -0.62 7.04 13.65
CA LYS A 68 -0.57 7.47 15.05
C LYS A 68 0.20 8.78 15.24
N ASP A 69 1.27 9.00 14.49
CA ASP A 69 2.05 10.25 14.57
C ASP A 69 1.27 11.42 13.97
N VAL A 70 0.55 11.19 12.87
CA VAL A 70 -0.31 12.19 12.23
C VAL A 70 -1.42 12.64 13.17
N CYS A 71 -2.10 11.70 13.84
CA CYS A 71 -3.19 12.02 14.76
C CYS A 71 -2.75 12.71 16.07
N ARG A 72 -1.46 12.68 16.41
CA ARG A 72 -0.96 13.14 17.72
C ARG A 72 -0.13 14.42 17.68
N LYS A 73 0.36 14.82 16.51
CA LYS A 73 1.27 15.96 16.37
C LYS A 73 0.49 17.27 16.28
N ALA A 74 0.89 18.23 17.11
CA ALA A 74 0.42 19.62 17.00
C ALA A 74 1.15 20.41 15.91
N ASP A 75 2.34 19.95 15.50
CA ASP A 75 3.21 20.59 14.49
C ASP A 75 3.36 19.69 13.27
N PHE A 76 2.60 20.00 12.23
CA PHE A 76 2.54 19.23 10.98
C PHE A 76 3.73 19.52 10.05
N GLU A 77 4.32 20.71 10.09
CA GLU A 77 5.50 21.05 9.27
C GLU A 77 6.70 20.19 9.63
N LYS A 78 7.05 20.10 10.93
CA LYS A 78 8.14 19.22 11.37
C LYS A 78 7.86 17.75 11.09
N LEU A 79 6.58 17.35 11.12
CA LEU A 79 6.19 16.00 10.75
C LEU A 79 6.46 15.75 9.27
N ALA A 80 6.03 16.65 8.39
CA ALA A 80 6.26 16.58 6.95
C ALA A 80 7.76 16.53 6.61
N GLU A 81 8.58 17.41 7.19
CA GLU A 81 10.03 17.42 7.01
C GLU A 81 10.67 16.08 7.38
N ARG A 82 10.27 15.50 8.52
CA ARG A 82 10.79 14.20 8.98
C ARG A 82 10.38 13.06 8.03
N LEU A 83 9.15 13.10 7.50
CA LEU A 83 8.65 12.07 6.59
C LEU A 83 9.37 12.15 5.22
N LEU A 84 9.58 13.35 4.70
CA LEU A 84 10.29 13.59 3.45
C LEU A 84 11.79 13.25 3.53
N ASN A 85 12.42 13.52 4.68
CA ASN A 85 13.85 13.33 4.89
C ASN A 85 14.21 12.04 5.64
N LYS A 86 13.31 11.04 5.64
CA LYS A 86 13.50 9.81 6.41
C LYS A 86 14.76 9.07 5.96
N LYS A 87 15.69 8.85 6.90
CA LYS A 87 16.90 8.05 6.67
C LYS A 87 16.60 6.56 6.79
N ASN A 88 17.26 5.76 5.96
CA ASN A 88 17.26 4.31 6.08
C ASN A 88 18.09 3.90 7.30
N PHE A 89 17.45 3.17 8.21
CA PHE A 89 18.06 2.68 9.44
C PHE A 89 17.45 1.31 9.77
N GLN A 90 18.30 0.40 10.25
CA GLN A 90 17.90 -0.93 10.66
C GLN A 90 18.40 -1.17 12.09
N THR A 91 17.48 -1.42 13.02
CA THR A 91 17.83 -1.89 14.37
C THR A 91 18.06 -3.40 14.38
N ALA A 92 18.73 -3.89 15.43
CA ALA A 92 18.77 -5.31 15.75
C ALA A 92 17.36 -5.91 15.90
N ALA A 93 16.43 -5.20 16.55
CA ALA A 93 15.05 -5.64 16.69
C ALA A 93 14.30 -5.74 15.34
N MET A 94 14.53 -4.79 14.43
CA MET A 94 13.98 -4.84 13.07
C MET A 94 14.54 -6.02 12.28
N LYS A 95 15.86 -6.24 12.36
CA LYS A 95 16.51 -7.39 11.72
C LYS A 95 15.95 -8.71 12.25
N PHE A 96 15.84 -8.85 13.57
CA PHE A 96 15.24 -10.01 14.21
C PHE A 96 13.81 -10.25 13.73
N GLY A 97 12.99 -9.19 13.68
CA GLY A 97 11.62 -9.27 13.17
C GLY A 97 11.53 -9.80 11.74
N ILE A 98 12.37 -9.27 10.84
CA ILE A 98 12.45 -9.72 9.43
C ILE A 98 12.84 -11.20 9.33
N GLU A 99 13.79 -11.64 10.15
CA GLU A 99 14.28 -13.04 10.11
C GLU A 99 13.25 -14.05 10.64
N HIS A 100 12.39 -13.65 11.58
CA HIS A 100 11.46 -14.57 12.26
C HIS A 100 10.00 -14.46 11.78
N GLU A 101 9.67 -13.46 10.96
CA GLU A 101 8.30 -13.23 10.45
C GLU A 101 7.72 -14.46 9.75
N SER A 102 8.52 -15.14 8.91
CA SER A 102 8.07 -16.33 8.16
C SER A 102 7.73 -17.51 9.08
N ALA A 103 8.55 -17.74 10.11
CA ALA A 103 8.30 -18.78 11.10
C ALA A 103 7.04 -18.48 11.93
N ALA A 104 6.84 -17.21 12.31
CA ALA A 104 5.66 -16.77 13.04
C ALA A 104 4.37 -16.91 12.20
N ALA A 105 4.41 -16.51 10.92
CA ALA A 105 3.28 -16.64 10.00
C ALA A 105 2.90 -18.11 9.77
N LYS A 106 3.91 -18.99 9.61
CA LYS A 106 3.67 -20.44 9.49
C LYS A 106 3.00 -21.01 10.75
N LEU A 107 3.54 -20.70 11.92
CA LEU A 107 2.99 -21.17 13.19
C LEU A 107 1.55 -20.68 13.41
N TYR A 108 1.24 -19.44 13.02
CA TYR A 108 -0.13 -18.93 13.06
C TYR A 108 -1.05 -19.72 12.13
N SER A 109 -0.62 -20.00 10.89
CA SER A 109 -1.38 -20.80 9.94
C SER A 109 -1.61 -22.22 10.45
N ASP A 110 -0.60 -22.84 11.07
CA ASP A 110 -0.70 -24.21 11.60
C ASP A 110 -1.69 -24.29 12.78
N ILE A 111 -1.74 -23.26 13.63
CA ILE A 111 -2.63 -23.23 14.81
C ILE A 111 -4.07 -22.86 14.44
N THR A 112 -4.24 -21.89 13.54
CA THR A 112 -5.57 -21.31 13.26
C THR A 112 -6.22 -21.85 11.99
N CYS A 113 -5.46 -22.60 11.18
CA CYS A 113 -5.84 -23.01 9.83
C CYS A 113 -6.13 -21.83 8.86
N ASN A 114 -5.75 -20.60 9.23
CA ASN A 114 -5.88 -19.43 8.37
C ASN A 114 -4.63 -19.25 7.52
N ASN A 115 -4.78 -19.15 6.20
CA ASN A 115 -3.65 -18.89 5.31
C ASN A 115 -3.29 -17.39 5.34
N VAL A 116 -2.05 -17.09 5.72
CA VAL A 116 -1.52 -15.71 5.85
C VAL A 116 -0.91 -15.20 4.54
N TYR A 117 -0.58 -16.07 3.58
CA TYR A 117 0.07 -15.76 2.31
C TYR A 117 -0.86 -15.97 1.10
N LEU A 118 -2.07 -15.41 1.16
CA LEU A 118 -3.08 -15.52 0.09
C LEU A 118 -2.59 -14.99 -1.28
N LEU A 119 -1.71 -13.98 -1.31
CA LEU A 119 -1.22 -13.38 -2.55
C LEU A 119 -0.14 -14.20 -3.26
N MET A 120 0.69 -14.94 -2.52
CA MET A 120 1.64 -15.90 -3.14
C MET A 120 0.88 -17.09 -3.73
N ALA A 121 -0.18 -17.56 -3.08
CA ALA A 121 -1.04 -18.61 -3.63
C ALA A 121 -1.68 -18.19 -4.98
N LEU A 122 -2.00 -16.91 -5.18
CA LEU A 122 -2.49 -16.42 -6.48
C LEU A 122 -1.43 -16.45 -7.60
N SER A 123 -0.13 -16.38 -7.28
CA SER A 123 0.94 -16.57 -8.27
C SER A 123 1.08 -18.03 -8.72
N GLU A 124 0.71 -18.98 -7.85
CA GLU A 124 0.60 -20.41 -8.17
C GLU A 124 -0.69 -20.71 -8.94
N ILE A 125 -1.75 -19.92 -8.72
CA ILE A 125 -3.06 -20.05 -9.38
C ILE A 125 -3.09 -19.29 -10.72
N GLU A 126 -2.27 -18.26 -10.95
CA GLU A 126 -2.16 -17.50 -12.21
C GLU A 126 -1.97 -18.39 -13.45
N PRO A 127 -1.04 -19.37 -13.50
CA PRO A 127 -0.93 -20.27 -14.65
C PRO A 127 -2.22 -21.09 -14.87
N VAL A 128 -2.88 -21.52 -13.79
CA VAL A 128 -4.15 -22.27 -13.85
C VAL A 128 -5.29 -21.38 -14.34
N TYR A 129 -5.39 -20.15 -13.85
CA TYR A 129 -6.40 -19.17 -14.30
C TYR A 129 -6.18 -18.76 -15.75
N ARG A 130 -4.92 -18.53 -16.15
CA ARG A 130 -4.54 -18.17 -17.52
C ARG A 130 -4.80 -19.30 -18.52
N GLU A 131 -4.69 -20.55 -18.07
CA GLU A 131 -5.06 -21.74 -18.85
C GLU A 131 -6.58 -21.91 -18.96
N LEU A 132 -7.34 -21.62 -17.89
CA LEU A 132 -8.80 -21.63 -17.88
C LEU A 132 -9.44 -20.48 -18.69
N THR A 133 -8.78 -19.33 -18.79
CA THR A 133 -9.26 -18.17 -19.56
C THR A 133 -8.72 -18.11 -20.98
N LYS A 134 -7.93 -19.09 -21.41
CA LYS A 134 -7.24 -19.10 -22.71
C LYS A 134 -8.19 -19.09 -23.92
N ASP A 135 -9.42 -19.58 -23.71
CA ASP A 135 -10.48 -19.64 -24.71
C ASP A 135 -11.55 -18.54 -24.54
N MET A 136 -11.40 -17.66 -23.55
CA MET A 136 -12.29 -16.51 -23.37
C MET A 136 -11.78 -15.33 -24.22
N ALA A 137 -12.60 -14.87 -25.16
CA ALA A 137 -12.26 -13.77 -26.05
C ALA A 137 -11.82 -12.52 -25.26
N PRO A 138 -10.71 -11.85 -25.65
CA PRO A 138 -10.18 -10.74 -24.88
C PRO A 138 -11.13 -9.53 -24.94
N LEU A 139 -11.52 -9.01 -23.76
CA LEU A 139 -11.99 -7.64 -23.65
C LEU A 139 -10.82 -6.72 -24.05
N GLY A 140 -11.08 -5.85 -25.03
CA GLY A 140 -10.06 -5.11 -25.78
C GLY A 140 -8.99 -4.44 -24.92
N VAL A 141 -7.74 -4.79 -25.20
CA VAL A 141 -6.54 -4.14 -24.66
C VAL A 141 -6.40 -2.77 -25.32
N ILE A 142 -6.42 -1.69 -24.52
CA ILE A 142 -6.04 -0.36 -25.00
C ILE A 142 -4.50 -0.33 -25.14
N PRO A 143 -3.92 0.10 -26.27
CA PRO A 143 -2.48 0.00 -26.52
C PRO A 143 -1.65 0.94 -25.63
N THR A 144 -0.63 0.39 -24.98
CA THR A 144 0.33 1.05 -24.07
C THR A 144 1.44 1.85 -24.79
N LYS A 145 1.20 2.43 -25.97
CA LYS A 145 2.27 3.02 -26.79
C LYS A 145 2.44 4.54 -26.76
N ASP A 146 1.57 5.31 -26.10
CA ASP A 146 1.64 6.79 -26.15
C ASP A 146 1.76 7.48 -24.79
N LEU A 147 2.57 6.95 -23.87
CA LEU A 147 3.09 7.75 -22.74
C LEU A 147 4.53 8.17 -23.04
N LYS A 148 4.68 9.16 -23.93
CA LYS A 148 5.88 10.01 -23.94
C LYS A 148 5.76 10.98 -22.77
N VAL A 149 6.67 10.80 -21.82
CA VAL A 149 6.92 11.74 -20.73
C VAL A 149 7.37 13.06 -21.34
N VAL A 150 6.59 14.12 -21.12
CA VAL A 150 7.01 15.52 -21.16
C VAL A 150 6.97 16.02 -19.74
#